data_AF-A0A166U0Z2-F1
#
_entry.id   AF-A0A166U0Z2-F1
#
_cell.length_a   1.000
_cell.length_b   1.000
_cell.length_c   1.000
_cell.angle_alpha   90.00
_cell.angle_beta   90.00
_cell.angle_gamma   90.00
#
_symmetry.space_group_name_H-M   'P 1'
#
loop_
_entity.id
_entity.type
_entity.pdbx_description
1 polymer ?
#
loop_
_entity_poly.entity_id
_entity_poly.type
_entity_poly.pdbx_seq_one_letter_code
_entity_poly.pdbx_strand_id
1 'polypeptide(L)'
;VLPPSQDPHDFLSFAPYHWPNCNWCSHGTTHLIMIAWTTCPYIARDGRVNPDVRLLNAPAAINFAAQSILYNAVAYALQKTSAYSSAAVAFIDAFFLEPATKMNPNMNFGQVVRGPPPKGSQGTFTGVLDLRGIVKIINGVAILKAAESPDWTPARDEEMATWMSAYAGWLQNSTLGKMSASRPNNHGTFYVSQLTSTRVLAGNVQGAADALQGYFSHQYLDQLAASGEQPFEAVRTRPFHYRCFNLEAMIVNAKIGDQLGLNLWAVKSRYGATIQTALDYTMKLNPKFEDVTEILPHVASVAAAYGDPTGKYAAFLKKTMGDYQNKAFWLYDQTSALSSSPAAQSAKANAVATPGVGVPDSVPFQCPAIFGTLDRIQIDDDVYVTCEELKPFYEIAVPQDA
;
A
#
# COMPACT_ATOMS: atom_id res chain seq x y z
N VAL A 1 2.20 11.31 -24.73
CA VAL A 1 1.64 12.36 -23.87
C VAL A 1 2.73 12.74 -22.88
N LEU A 2 3.12 14.02 -22.82
CA LEU A 2 4.08 14.51 -21.83
C LEU A 2 3.33 15.03 -20.60
N PRO A 3 3.96 15.02 -19.40
CA PRO A 3 3.42 15.70 -18.23
C PRO A 3 3.36 17.22 -18.47
N PRO A 4 2.54 17.95 -17.69
CA PRO A 4 2.48 19.41 -17.76
C PRO A 4 3.84 20.12 -17.67
N SER A 5 4.85 19.56 -16.98
CA SER A 5 6.22 20.10 -16.94
C SER A 5 6.96 20.06 -18.27
N GLN A 6 6.47 19.31 -19.26
CA GLN A 6 7.16 18.97 -20.50
C GLN A 6 8.46 18.15 -20.33
N ASP A 7 8.79 17.75 -19.09
CA ASP A 7 9.91 16.86 -18.82
C ASP A 7 9.48 15.39 -18.98
N PRO A 8 10.00 14.63 -19.96
CA PRO A 8 9.64 13.22 -20.14
C PRO A 8 10.07 12.31 -18.97
N HIS A 9 10.96 12.78 -18.08
CA HIS A 9 11.39 12.05 -16.89
C HIS A 9 10.38 12.13 -15.73
N ASP A 10 9.43 13.06 -15.78
CA ASP A 10 8.40 13.16 -14.76
C ASP A 10 7.28 12.10 -14.94
N PHE A 11 7.00 11.36 -13.88
CA PHE A 11 5.95 10.32 -13.91
C PHE A 11 4.57 10.94 -14.09
N LEU A 12 3.86 10.49 -15.14
CA LEU A 12 2.51 10.92 -15.45
C LEU A 12 1.52 9.75 -15.33
N SER A 13 0.45 10.00 -14.59
CA SER A 13 -0.73 9.13 -14.58
C SER A 13 -2.01 9.96 -14.42
N PHE A 14 -3.16 9.33 -14.63
CA PHE A 14 -4.45 9.99 -14.50
C PHE A 14 -5.24 9.48 -13.28
N ALA A 15 -5.96 10.39 -12.62
CA ALA A 15 -6.83 10.03 -11.51
C ALA A 15 -7.91 9.03 -11.96
N PRO A 16 -8.01 7.84 -11.34
CA PRO A 16 -8.81 6.75 -11.86
C PRO A 16 -10.31 6.99 -11.77
N TYR A 17 -10.77 7.75 -10.78
CA TYR A 17 -12.20 7.94 -10.51
C TYR A 17 -12.78 9.23 -11.09
N HIS A 18 -12.01 9.96 -11.91
CA HIS A 18 -12.44 11.22 -12.47
C HIS A 18 -13.01 11.04 -13.89
N TRP A 19 -14.24 11.51 -14.07
CA TRP A 19 -15.00 11.42 -15.33
C TRP A 19 -15.37 12.81 -15.88
N PRO A 20 -15.39 13.00 -17.20
CA PRO A 20 -15.79 14.26 -17.80
C PRO A 20 -17.22 14.62 -17.42
N ASN A 21 -17.45 15.90 -17.12
CA ASN A 21 -18.74 16.47 -16.71
C ASN A 21 -19.16 17.60 -17.66
N CYS A 22 -19.37 17.27 -18.93
CA CYS A 22 -19.79 18.23 -19.95
C CYS A 22 -20.96 17.69 -20.76
N ASN A 23 -21.98 18.54 -20.95
CA ASN A 23 -23.19 18.20 -21.69
C ASN A 23 -22.97 18.04 -23.20
N TRP A 24 -21.89 18.59 -23.76
CA TRP A 24 -21.51 18.44 -25.17
C TRP A 24 -20.70 17.16 -25.43
N CYS A 25 -20.42 16.35 -24.40
CA CYS A 25 -19.86 15.00 -24.52
C CYS A 25 -20.94 13.90 -24.46
N SER A 26 -22.23 14.27 -24.47
CA SER A 26 -23.38 13.37 -24.19
C SER A 26 -23.79 12.46 -25.36
N HIS A 27 -23.29 12.71 -26.57
CA HIS A 27 -23.56 11.89 -27.75
C HIS A 27 -22.30 11.19 -28.23
N GLY A 28 -22.13 9.92 -27.84
CA GLY A 28 -21.43 8.89 -28.61
C GLY A 28 -19.99 9.15 -29.07
N THR A 29 -19.08 8.29 -28.59
CA THR A 29 -17.81 7.88 -29.24
C THR A 29 -16.71 8.93 -29.51
N THR A 30 -16.84 10.18 -29.05
CA THR A 30 -15.77 11.19 -29.14
C THR A 30 -15.07 11.51 -27.80
N HIS A 31 -14.98 10.54 -26.89
CA HIS A 31 -14.09 10.61 -25.71
C HIS A 31 -12.58 10.79 -26.05
N LEU A 32 -12.24 10.80 -27.34
CA LEU A 32 -10.89 10.91 -27.89
C LEU A 32 -10.57 12.28 -28.49
N ILE A 33 -11.48 13.27 -28.47
CA ILE A 33 -11.08 14.61 -28.91
C ILE A 33 -10.15 15.17 -27.84
N MET A 34 -8.86 15.31 -28.16
CA MET A 34 -7.82 15.89 -27.29
C MET A 34 -8.25 17.20 -26.61
N ILE A 35 -9.21 17.92 -27.20
CA ILE A 35 -9.81 19.14 -26.64
C ILE A 35 -10.61 18.84 -25.36
N ALA A 36 -11.38 17.75 -25.29
CA ALA A 36 -12.16 17.40 -24.10
C ALA A 36 -11.29 17.20 -22.85
N TRP A 37 -10.04 16.77 -23.05
CA TRP A 37 -9.07 16.52 -21.99
C TRP A 37 -8.58 17.78 -21.30
N THR A 38 -8.62 18.92 -22.00
CA THR A 38 -8.15 20.22 -21.51
C THR A 38 -9.27 21.23 -21.30
N THR A 39 -10.47 21.00 -21.87
CA THR A 39 -11.59 21.95 -21.78
C THR A 39 -12.78 21.45 -20.98
N CYS A 40 -12.93 20.13 -20.78
CA CYS A 40 -14.02 19.60 -19.98
C CYS A 40 -13.61 19.46 -18.50
N PRO A 41 -14.36 20.01 -17.54
CA PRO A 41 -14.17 19.70 -16.12
C PRO A 41 -14.45 18.22 -15.84
N TYR A 42 -13.67 17.64 -14.93
CA TYR A 42 -13.87 16.26 -14.47
C TYR A 42 -14.41 16.26 -13.03
N ILE A 43 -15.24 15.27 -12.70
CA ILE A 43 -15.79 15.05 -11.35
C ILE A 43 -15.45 13.65 -10.85
N ALA A 44 -15.24 13.53 -9.54
CA ALA A 44 -15.02 12.25 -8.88
C ALA A 44 -16.27 11.36 -8.92
N ARG A 45 -16.07 10.07 -9.18
CA ARG A 45 -17.06 9.00 -9.12
C ARG A 45 -16.40 7.79 -8.47
N ASP A 46 -16.42 7.76 -7.14
CA ASP A 46 -15.70 6.77 -6.34
C ASP A 46 -15.95 5.32 -6.81
N GLY A 47 -14.87 4.55 -6.94
CA GLY A 47 -14.88 3.15 -7.39
C GLY A 47 -15.22 2.94 -8.87
N ARG A 48 -15.52 3.98 -9.65
CA ARG A 48 -15.78 3.89 -11.10
C ARG A 48 -14.54 4.29 -11.88
N VAL A 49 -13.75 3.30 -12.29
CA VAL A 49 -12.50 3.54 -13.04
C VAL A 49 -12.80 4.08 -14.44
N ASN A 50 -12.31 5.28 -14.74
CA ASN A 50 -12.28 5.82 -16.10
C ASN A 50 -11.22 5.05 -16.93
N PRO A 51 -11.59 4.40 -18.05
CA PRO A 51 -10.65 3.60 -18.85
C PRO A 51 -9.49 4.41 -19.43
N ASP A 52 -9.60 5.73 -19.51
CA ASP A 52 -8.58 6.66 -19.98
C ASP A 52 -7.25 6.53 -19.23
N VAL A 53 -7.25 6.01 -18.00
CA VAL A 53 -6.01 5.70 -17.26
C VAL A 53 -5.07 4.77 -18.03
N ARG A 54 -5.62 3.96 -18.96
CA ARG A 54 -4.87 3.00 -19.79
C ARG A 54 -4.23 3.63 -21.02
N LEU A 55 -4.48 4.92 -21.29
CA LEU A 55 -3.81 5.62 -22.39
C LEU A 55 -2.37 6.03 -22.05
N LEU A 56 -1.99 5.96 -20.78
CA LEU A 56 -0.63 6.22 -20.33
C LEU A 56 0.09 4.91 -20.02
N ASN A 57 1.34 4.81 -20.47
CA ASN A 57 2.15 3.61 -20.28
C ASN A 57 2.76 3.53 -18.87
N ALA A 58 3.10 4.68 -18.27
CA ALA A 58 3.88 4.73 -17.03
C ALA A 58 3.25 3.93 -15.87
N PRO A 59 1.93 4.01 -15.58
CA PRO A 59 1.31 3.22 -14.51
C PRO A 59 1.45 1.71 -14.70
N ALA A 60 1.25 1.21 -15.92
CA ALA A 60 1.43 -0.21 -16.19
C ALA A 60 2.91 -0.60 -16.12
N ALA A 61 3.78 0.22 -16.73
CA ALA A 61 5.20 -0.06 -16.85
C ALA A 61 5.91 -0.15 -15.49
N ILE A 62 5.62 0.75 -14.54
CA ILE A 62 6.23 0.70 -13.20
C ILE A 62 5.77 -0.53 -12.40
N ASN A 63 4.50 -0.94 -12.55
CA ASN A 63 3.98 -2.15 -11.93
C ASN A 63 4.64 -3.42 -12.51
N PHE A 64 4.83 -3.47 -13.83
CA PHE A 64 5.56 -4.57 -14.47
C PHE A 64 7.02 -4.58 -14.06
N ALA A 65 7.70 -3.43 -14.05
CA ALA A 65 9.09 -3.33 -13.61
C ALA A 65 9.26 -3.82 -12.17
N ALA A 66 8.42 -3.37 -11.24
CA ALA A 66 8.45 -3.81 -9.85
C ALA A 66 8.31 -5.33 -9.70
N GLN A 67 7.41 -5.95 -10.48
CA GLN A 67 7.20 -7.39 -10.45
C GLN A 67 8.37 -8.15 -11.10
N SER A 68 8.87 -7.67 -12.23
CA SER A 68 9.99 -8.25 -12.96
C SER A 68 11.27 -8.19 -12.14
N ILE A 69 11.57 -7.06 -11.50
CA ILE A 69 12.74 -6.89 -10.64
C ILE A 69 12.72 -7.92 -9.51
N LEU A 70 11.60 -8.01 -8.78
CA LEU A 70 11.47 -8.96 -7.68
C LEU A 70 11.62 -10.41 -8.13
N TYR A 71 10.89 -10.85 -9.16
CA TYR A 71 10.92 -12.24 -9.59
C TYR A 71 12.23 -12.65 -10.24
N ASN A 72 12.87 -11.76 -11.01
CA ASN A 72 14.21 -12.04 -11.54
C ASN A 72 15.25 -12.10 -10.41
N ALA A 73 15.17 -11.22 -9.41
CA ALA A 73 16.07 -11.29 -8.25
C ALA A 73 15.90 -12.61 -7.48
N VAL A 74 14.66 -13.06 -7.24
CA VAL A 74 14.39 -14.37 -6.62
C VAL A 74 14.91 -15.51 -7.48
N ALA A 75 14.64 -15.51 -8.78
CA ALA A 75 15.13 -16.54 -9.70
C ALA A 75 16.67 -16.60 -9.71
N TYR A 76 17.33 -15.45 -9.71
CA TYR A 76 18.77 -15.36 -9.59
C TYR A 76 19.27 -15.92 -8.26
N ALA A 77 18.66 -15.55 -7.13
CA ALA A 77 19.07 -16.05 -5.83
C ALA A 77 18.99 -17.58 -5.72
N LEU A 78 17.98 -18.19 -6.35
CA LEU A 78 17.75 -19.64 -6.34
C LEU A 78 18.65 -20.40 -7.34
N GLN A 79 18.85 -19.86 -8.54
CA GLN A 79 19.48 -20.59 -9.66
C GLN A 79 20.88 -20.08 -10.03
N LYS A 80 21.25 -18.89 -9.57
CA LYS A 80 22.50 -18.18 -9.89
C LYS A 80 22.75 -17.98 -11.40
N THR A 81 21.71 -18.04 -12.22
CA THR A 81 21.80 -17.79 -13.67
C THR A 81 21.90 -16.30 -13.97
N SER A 82 22.98 -15.87 -14.63
CA SER A 82 23.28 -14.45 -14.92
C SER A 82 22.16 -13.72 -15.67
N ALA A 83 21.41 -14.41 -16.55
CA ALA A 83 20.31 -13.82 -17.30
C ALA A 83 19.23 -13.18 -16.39
N TYR A 84 18.95 -13.77 -15.22
CA TYR A 84 17.97 -13.22 -14.28
C TYR A 84 18.51 -11.97 -13.57
N SER A 85 19.76 -12.01 -13.11
CA SER A 85 20.42 -10.85 -12.48
C SER A 85 20.50 -9.66 -13.45
N SER A 86 20.96 -9.91 -14.68
CA SER A 86 21.04 -8.92 -15.75
C SER A 86 19.66 -8.34 -16.09
N ALA A 87 18.62 -9.16 -16.16
CA ALA A 87 17.26 -8.70 -16.42
C ALA A 87 16.74 -7.80 -15.29
N ALA A 88 16.97 -8.17 -14.01
CA ALA A 88 16.56 -7.35 -12.87
C ALA A 88 17.24 -5.97 -12.91
N VAL A 89 18.56 -5.94 -13.14
CA VAL A 89 19.33 -4.70 -13.25
C VAL A 89 18.91 -3.86 -14.45
N ALA A 90 18.58 -4.46 -15.60
CA ALA A 90 18.11 -3.72 -16.77
C ALA A 90 16.81 -2.92 -16.50
N PHE A 91 15.87 -3.47 -15.73
CA PHE A 91 14.67 -2.74 -15.31
C PHE A 91 15.00 -1.61 -14.32
N ILE A 92 15.95 -1.84 -13.41
CA ILE A 92 16.40 -0.83 -12.45
C ILE A 92 17.08 0.32 -13.18
N ASP A 93 18.03 0.02 -14.06
CA ASP A 93 18.76 0.99 -14.87
C ASP A 93 17.74 1.84 -15.66
N ALA A 94 16.81 1.20 -16.38
CA ALA A 94 15.82 1.90 -17.20
C ALA A 94 14.92 2.86 -16.40
N PHE A 95 14.46 2.48 -15.21
CA PHE A 95 13.52 3.30 -14.43
C PHE A 95 14.17 4.30 -13.48
N PHE A 96 15.41 4.08 -13.04
CA PHE A 96 15.98 4.85 -11.93
C PHE A 96 17.34 5.48 -12.21
N LEU A 97 18.19 4.83 -13.04
CA LEU A 97 19.61 5.19 -13.11
C LEU A 97 20.00 5.79 -14.47
N GLU A 98 19.58 5.17 -15.56
CA GLU A 98 19.95 5.53 -16.92
C GLU A 98 19.47 6.96 -17.25
N PRO A 99 20.38 7.92 -17.49
CA PRO A 99 20.02 9.31 -17.74
C PRO A 99 19.02 9.51 -18.88
N ALA A 100 19.04 8.63 -19.90
CA ALA A 100 18.12 8.74 -21.03
C ALA A 100 16.66 8.35 -20.70
N THR A 101 16.42 7.58 -19.63
CA THR A 101 15.08 6.99 -19.36
C THR A 101 14.60 7.10 -17.92
N LYS A 102 15.48 7.42 -16.97
CA LYS A 102 15.16 7.41 -15.53
C LYS A 102 13.95 8.28 -15.20
N MET A 103 13.17 7.83 -14.23
CA MET A 103 12.11 8.64 -13.64
C MET A 103 12.71 9.63 -12.64
N ASN A 104 12.27 10.88 -12.66
CA ASN A 104 12.60 11.85 -11.61
C ASN A 104 12.03 11.35 -10.26
N PRO A 105 12.74 11.53 -9.12
CA PRO A 105 12.35 10.97 -7.81
C PRO A 105 11.20 11.75 -7.14
N ASN A 106 10.07 11.88 -7.83
CA ASN A 106 8.88 12.60 -7.39
C ASN A 106 7.60 12.06 -8.05
N MET A 107 6.44 12.38 -7.50
CA MET A 107 5.13 12.07 -8.10
C MET A 107 4.32 13.35 -8.36
N ASN A 108 4.98 14.42 -8.82
CA ASN A 108 4.35 15.73 -9.05
C ASN A 108 3.18 15.67 -10.04
N PHE A 109 3.17 14.68 -10.94
CA PHE A 109 2.12 14.45 -11.93
C PHE A 109 1.51 13.04 -11.83
N GLY A 110 1.58 12.45 -10.64
CA GLY A 110 0.82 11.26 -10.30
C GLY A 110 -0.67 11.61 -10.15
N GLN A 111 -1.52 10.81 -10.79
CA GLN A 111 -2.98 10.89 -10.79
C GLN A 111 -3.50 12.30 -11.05
N VAL A 112 -3.05 12.90 -12.15
CA VAL A 112 -3.58 14.16 -12.67
C VAL A 112 -5.07 14.00 -12.96
N VAL A 113 -5.89 14.87 -12.37
CA VAL A 113 -7.29 15.04 -12.78
C VAL A 113 -7.29 15.85 -14.07
N ARG A 114 -7.89 15.33 -15.13
CA ARG A 114 -7.98 16.02 -16.42
C ARG A 114 -8.97 17.19 -16.37
N GLY A 115 -8.87 18.07 -17.36
CA GLY A 115 -9.70 19.27 -17.49
C GLY A 115 -8.90 20.57 -17.44
N PRO A 116 -9.58 21.73 -17.49
CA PRO A 116 -8.94 23.03 -17.48
C PRO A 116 -8.31 23.35 -16.12
N PRO A 117 -7.30 24.24 -16.09
CA PRO A 117 -6.69 24.72 -14.85
C PRO A 117 -7.72 25.19 -13.80
N PRO A 118 -7.45 25.01 -12.50
CA PRO A 118 -6.20 24.48 -11.94
C PRO A 118 -6.06 22.95 -12.02
N LYS A 119 -7.15 22.21 -12.28
CA LYS A 119 -7.08 20.77 -12.57
C LYS A 119 -6.35 20.59 -13.92
N GLY A 120 -5.73 19.44 -14.13
CA GLY A 120 -4.92 19.15 -15.32
C GLY A 120 -3.51 19.77 -15.31
N SER A 121 -3.21 20.68 -14.37
CA SER A 121 -1.90 21.35 -14.29
C SER A 121 -0.91 20.66 -13.34
N GLN A 122 -1.38 19.87 -12.39
CA GLN A 122 -0.56 19.13 -11.41
C GLN A 122 -1.23 17.79 -11.06
N GLY A 123 -0.46 16.89 -10.46
CA GLY A 123 -0.95 15.66 -9.86
C GLY A 123 -1.74 15.88 -8.57
N THR A 124 -2.13 14.77 -7.97
CA THR A 124 -2.88 14.73 -6.70
C THR A 124 -2.13 13.88 -5.68
N PHE A 125 -2.49 14.00 -4.40
CA PHE A 125 -1.83 13.22 -3.33
C PHE A 125 -2.05 11.71 -3.50
N THR A 126 -3.13 11.31 -4.19
CA THR A 126 -3.46 9.91 -4.47
C THR A 126 -2.44 9.28 -5.41
N GLY A 127 -1.75 10.09 -6.23
CA GLY A 127 -0.69 9.67 -7.13
C GLY A 127 0.47 8.95 -6.47
N VAL A 128 0.71 9.19 -5.16
CA VAL A 128 1.70 8.43 -4.37
C VAL A 128 1.41 6.92 -4.42
N LEU A 129 0.15 6.49 -4.53
CA LEU A 129 -0.21 5.06 -4.62
C LEU A 129 0.27 4.36 -5.89
N ASP A 130 0.56 5.11 -6.96
CA ASP A 130 1.03 4.53 -8.22
C ASP A 130 2.44 3.96 -8.07
N LEU A 131 3.21 4.46 -7.09
CA LEU A 131 4.55 3.98 -6.77
C LEU A 131 4.60 3.03 -5.57
N ARG A 132 3.45 2.55 -5.06
CA ARG A 132 3.42 1.61 -3.92
C ARG A 132 4.23 0.32 -4.17
N GLY A 133 4.38 -0.07 -5.44
CA GLY A 133 5.18 -1.22 -5.86
C GLY A 133 6.69 -1.08 -5.59
N ILE A 134 7.17 0.11 -5.18
CA ILE A 134 8.59 0.36 -4.86
C ILE A 134 9.13 -0.58 -3.78
N VAL A 135 8.28 -1.07 -2.87
CA VAL A 135 8.68 -2.07 -1.87
C VAL A 135 9.18 -3.36 -2.54
N LYS A 136 8.58 -3.79 -3.66
CA LYS A 136 9.04 -4.95 -4.43
C LYS A 136 10.39 -4.69 -5.08
N ILE A 137 10.61 -3.47 -5.58
CA ILE A 137 11.88 -3.04 -6.18
C ILE A 137 12.99 -3.11 -5.14
N ILE A 138 12.75 -2.54 -3.97
CA ILE A 138 13.68 -2.54 -2.83
C ILE A 138 14.00 -3.96 -2.38
N ASN A 139 13.00 -4.85 -2.29
CA ASN A 139 13.23 -6.26 -1.99
C ASN A 139 14.06 -6.96 -3.08
N GLY A 140 13.81 -6.67 -4.36
CA GLY A 140 14.64 -7.20 -5.45
C GLY A 140 16.10 -6.77 -5.33
N VAL A 141 16.35 -5.49 -5.02
CA VAL A 141 17.70 -4.98 -4.73
C VAL A 141 18.32 -5.71 -3.53
N ALA A 142 17.60 -5.83 -2.42
CA ALA A 142 18.09 -6.53 -1.23
C ALA A 142 18.45 -8.00 -1.52
N ILE A 143 17.64 -8.68 -2.34
CA ILE A 143 17.92 -10.06 -2.78
C ILE A 143 19.17 -10.11 -3.66
N LEU A 144 19.34 -9.21 -4.64
CA LEU A 144 20.54 -9.17 -5.48
C LEU A 144 21.81 -8.95 -4.66
N LYS A 145 21.76 -8.04 -3.67
CA LYS A 145 22.85 -7.80 -2.71
C LYS A 145 23.17 -9.05 -1.90
N ALA A 146 22.18 -9.64 -1.25
CA ALA A 146 22.34 -10.84 -0.42
C ALA A 146 22.79 -12.06 -1.25
N ALA A 147 22.43 -12.12 -2.53
CA ALA A 147 22.84 -13.15 -3.46
C ALA A 147 24.22 -12.90 -4.09
N GLU A 148 24.92 -11.82 -3.74
CA GLU A 148 26.21 -11.43 -4.30
C GLU A 148 26.19 -11.35 -5.84
N SER A 149 25.12 -10.75 -6.38
CA SER A 149 25.00 -10.54 -7.83
C SER A 149 26.19 -9.74 -8.38
N PRO A 150 26.89 -10.21 -9.42
CA PRO A 150 27.96 -9.44 -10.06
C PRO A 150 27.44 -8.24 -10.86
N ASP A 151 26.16 -8.24 -11.24
CA ASP A 151 25.54 -7.11 -11.95
C ASP A 151 25.13 -5.99 -10.98
N TRP A 152 24.94 -6.30 -9.69
CA TRP A 152 24.69 -5.32 -8.63
C TRP A 152 25.99 -4.71 -8.11
N THR A 153 26.49 -3.72 -8.83
CA THR A 153 27.78 -3.07 -8.52
C THR A 153 27.65 -2.05 -7.38
N PRO A 154 28.76 -1.70 -6.70
CA PRO A 154 28.76 -0.62 -5.70
C PRO A 154 28.25 0.73 -6.25
N ALA A 155 28.57 1.05 -7.51
CA ALA A 155 28.09 2.26 -8.17
C ALA A 155 26.55 2.27 -8.29
N ARG A 156 25.94 1.16 -8.71
CA ARG A 156 24.47 1.05 -8.77
C ARG A 156 23.84 1.15 -7.40
N ASP A 157 24.48 0.57 -6.38
CA ASP A 157 24.00 0.64 -4.99
C ASP A 157 23.96 2.09 -4.51
N GLU A 158 25.03 2.86 -4.75
CA GLU A 158 25.13 4.29 -4.39
C GLU A 158 24.11 5.16 -5.16
N GLU A 159 23.97 4.95 -6.46
CA GLU A 159 23.02 5.71 -7.28
C GLU A 159 21.57 5.40 -6.89
N MET A 160 21.24 4.15 -6.60
CA MET A 160 19.90 3.77 -6.12
C MET A 160 19.62 4.32 -4.73
N ALA A 161 20.59 4.25 -3.80
CA ALA A 161 20.44 4.87 -2.49
C ALA A 161 20.20 6.38 -2.61
N THR A 162 20.87 7.05 -3.54
CA THR A 162 20.68 8.47 -3.84
C THR A 162 19.27 8.76 -4.35
N TRP A 163 18.77 7.97 -5.33
CA TRP A 163 17.41 8.12 -5.84
C TRP A 163 16.36 7.91 -4.74
N MET A 164 16.52 6.88 -3.92
CA MET A 164 15.62 6.57 -2.80
C MET A 164 15.61 7.68 -1.74
N SER A 165 16.78 8.24 -1.44
CA SER A 165 16.92 9.38 -0.52
C SER A 165 16.21 10.63 -1.07
N ALA A 166 16.37 10.92 -2.35
CA ALA A 166 15.68 12.03 -3.00
C ALA A 166 14.15 11.86 -3.00
N TYR A 167 13.64 10.66 -3.29
CA TYR A 167 12.20 10.38 -3.26
C TYR A 167 11.63 10.44 -1.84
N ALA A 168 12.34 9.89 -0.84
CA ALA A 168 11.97 10.04 0.57
C ALA A 168 11.92 11.52 0.98
N GLY A 169 12.90 12.32 0.54
CA GLY A 169 12.91 13.77 0.73
C GLY A 169 11.70 14.45 0.09
N TRP A 170 11.31 14.06 -1.13
CA TRP A 170 10.11 14.58 -1.80
C TRP A 170 8.82 14.18 -1.05
N LEU A 171 8.69 12.92 -0.60
CA LEU A 171 7.54 12.45 0.17
C LEU A 171 7.31 13.27 1.44
N GLN A 172 8.39 13.67 2.11
CA GLN A 172 8.29 14.40 3.38
C GLN A 172 8.04 15.90 3.18
N ASN A 173 8.62 16.49 2.13
CA ASN A 173 8.69 17.94 2.01
C ASN A 173 7.66 18.53 1.03
N SER A 174 7.26 17.76 0.02
CA SER A 174 6.29 18.22 -0.99
C SER A 174 4.88 18.37 -0.42
N THR A 175 4.09 19.26 -1.03
CA THR A 175 2.68 19.43 -0.68
C THR A 175 1.90 18.13 -0.89
N LEU A 176 2.10 17.44 -2.01
CA LEU A 176 1.42 16.18 -2.33
C LEU A 176 1.79 15.06 -1.34
N GLY A 177 3.07 14.96 -0.99
CA GLY A 177 3.57 14.01 0.00
C GLY A 177 2.96 14.25 1.39
N LYS A 178 2.95 15.50 1.87
CA LYS A 178 2.31 15.88 3.15
C LYS A 178 0.80 15.63 3.15
N MET A 179 0.12 15.92 2.05
CA MET A 179 -1.30 15.60 1.90
C MET A 179 -1.54 14.10 2.00
N SER A 180 -0.74 13.28 1.32
CA SER A 180 -0.82 11.81 1.37
C SER A 180 -0.55 11.28 2.79
N ALA A 181 0.52 11.77 3.43
CA ALA A 181 0.88 11.44 4.80
C ALA A 181 -0.24 11.75 5.80
N SER A 182 -1.00 12.83 5.59
CA SER A 182 -2.10 13.22 6.48
C SER A 182 -3.39 12.41 6.32
N ARG A 183 -3.50 11.55 5.30
CA ARG A 183 -4.75 10.80 5.08
C ARG A 183 -4.94 9.72 6.16
N PRO A 184 -6.16 9.56 6.70
CA PRO A 184 -6.40 8.60 7.79
C PRO A 184 -6.60 7.16 7.32
N ASN A 185 -6.63 6.93 6.02
CA ASN A 185 -6.97 5.65 5.40
C ASN A 185 -5.76 5.05 4.64
N ASN A 186 -5.99 4.10 3.74
CA ASN A 186 -4.97 3.39 2.96
C ASN A 186 -3.90 4.29 2.31
N HIS A 187 -4.22 5.53 1.93
CA HIS A 187 -3.23 6.46 1.40
C HIS A 187 -2.11 6.76 2.41
N GLY A 188 -2.47 7.07 3.65
CA GLY A 188 -1.50 7.32 4.72
C GLY A 188 -0.73 6.05 5.09
N THR A 189 -1.40 4.90 5.10
CA THR A 189 -0.77 3.61 5.38
C THR A 189 0.30 3.26 4.34
N PHE A 190 -0.01 3.42 3.04
CA PHE A 190 0.95 3.19 1.95
C PHE A 190 2.04 4.26 1.86
N TYR A 191 1.75 5.51 2.26
CA TYR A 191 2.78 6.54 2.39
C TYR A 191 3.88 6.07 3.34
N VAL A 192 3.51 5.52 4.49
CA VAL A 192 4.45 4.98 5.48
C VAL A 192 5.23 3.80 4.89
N SER A 193 4.58 2.91 4.15
CA SER A 193 5.27 1.77 3.50
C SER A 193 6.37 2.24 2.56
N GLN A 194 6.09 3.26 1.74
CA GLN A 194 7.06 3.79 0.78
C GLN A 194 8.18 4.59 1.47
N LEU A 195 7.84 5.46 2.42
CA LEU A 195 8.82 6.24 3.17
C LEU A 195 9.78 5.34 3.95
N THR A 196 9.28 4.30 4.58
CA THR A 196 10.09 3.40 5.42
C THR A 196 10.97 2.50 4.57
N SER A 197 10.43 1.91 3.50
CA SER A 197 11.23 1.08 2.59
C SER A 197 12.34 1.88 1.90
N THR A 198 12.03 3.10 1.43
CA THR A 198 13.02 3.96 0.74
C THR A 198 14.14 4.39 1.68
N ARG A 199 13.81 4.75 2.93
CA ARG A 199 14.80 5.05 3.98
C ARG A 199 15.69 3.85 4.28
N VAL A 200 15.15 2.63 4.36
CA VAL A 200 15.95 1.42 4.57
C VAL A 200 16.97 1.25 3.44
N LEU A 201 16.55 1.35 2.17
CA LEU A 201 17.48 1.18 1.04
C LEU A 201 18.52 2.31 0.97
N ALA A 202 18.14 3.53 1.35
CA ALA A 202 19.05 4.68 1.44
C ALA A 202 19.98 4.64 2.69
N GLY A 203 19.91 3.59 3.52
CA GLY A 203 20.75 3.44 4.72
C GLY A 203 20.26 4.22 5.95
N ASN A 204 19.14 4.92 5.88
CA ASN A 204 18.53 5.63 7.02
C ASN A 204 17.58 4.71 7.82
N VAL A 205 18.15 3.67 8.42
CA VAL A 205 17.38 2.65 9.15
C VAL A 205 16.67 3.22 10.37
N GLN A 206 17.32 4.10 11.14
CA GLN A 206 16.68 4.72 12.31
C GLN A 206 15.48 5.56 11.90
N GLY A 207 15.60 6.38 10.85
CA GLY A 207 14.47 7.15 10.33
C GLY A 207 13.33 6.24 9.85
N ALA A 208 13.62 5.07 9.28
CA ALA A 208 12.57 4.11 8.93
C ALA A 208 11.84 3.60 10.18
N ALA A 209 12.57 3.24 11.24
CA ALA A 209 11.99 2.83 12.52
C ALA A 209 11.10 3.93 13.15
N ASP A 210 11.58 5.17 13.17
CA ASP A 210 10.85 6.30 13.73
C ASP A 210 9.54 6.58 12.97
N ALA A 211 9.55 6.48 11.63
CA ALA A 211 8.35 6.66 10.82
C ALA A 211 7.30 5.55 11.07
N LEU A 212 7.73 4.30 11.21
CA LEU A 212 6.84 3.19 11.57
C LEU A 212 6.23 3.39 12.95
N GLN A 213 7.06 3.69 13.95
CA GLN A 213 6.59 3.93 15.31
C GLN A 213 5.62 5.13 15.37
N GLY A 214 5.91 6.21 14.64
CA GLY A 214 5.02 7.36 14.51
C GLY A 214 3.65 6.98 13.95
N TYR A 215 3.60 6.20 12.87
CA TYR A 215 2.34 5.70 12.30
C TYR A 215 1.56 4.82 13.29
N PHE A 216 2.22 3.82 13.90
CA PHE A 216 1.58 2.86 14.81
C PHE A 216 1.13 3.47 16.14
N SER A 217 1.75 4.57 16.58
CA SER A 217 1.37 5.30 17.81
C SER A 217 0.36 6.43 17.58
N HIS A 218 0.03 6.75 16.32
CA HIS A 218 -0.91 7.82 15.98
C HIS A 218 -1.98 7.34 14.99
N GLN A 219 -1.72 7.42 13.69
CA GLN A 219 -2.73 7.19 12.65
C GLN A 219 -3.36 5.79 12.72
N TYR A 220 -2.56 4.75 12.98
CA TYR A 220 -3.05 3.39 13.11
C TYR A 220 -4.10 3.23 14.22
N LEU A 221 -4.00 4.03 15.30
CA LEU A 221 -4.88 3.89 16.46
C LEU A 221 -6.36 4.10 16.13
N ASP A 222 -6.65 4.90 15.11
CA ASP A 222 -8.01 5.16 14.65
C ASP A 222 -8.42 4.33 13.44
N GLN A 223 -7.52 3.60 12.79
CA GLN A 223 -7.86 2.88 11.55
C GLN A 223 -8.71 1.62 11.77
N LEU A 224 -8.65 1.02 12.97
CA LEU A 224 -9.33 -0.24 13.28
C LEU A 224 -10.31 -0.07 14.46
N ALA A 225 -11.57 -0.43 14.24
CA ALA A 225 -12.59 -0.56 15.28
C ALA A 225 -12.39 -1.85 16.09
N ALA A 226 -13.07 -1.97 17.24
CA ALA A 226 -12.98 -3.15 18.12
C ALA A 226 -13.33 -4.47 17.38
N SER A 227 -14.26 -4.41 16.44
CA SER A 227 -14.67 -5.54 15.62
C SER A 227 -13.62 -6.03 14.62
N GLY A 228 -12.59 -5.22 14.34
CA GLY A 228 -11.70 -5.39 13.20
C GLY A 228 -12.17 -4.67 11.93
N GLU A 229 -13.34 -4.03 11.97
CA GLU A 229 -13.77 -3.15 10.87
C GLU A 229 -12.74 -2.02 10.65
N GLN A 230 -12.64 -1.57 9.40
CA GLN A 230 -11.79 -0.47 8.96
C GLN A 230 -12.68 0.69 8.50
N PRO A 231 -13.15 1.58 9.41
CA PRO A 231 -14.22 2.52 9.11
C PRO A 231 -13.98 3.42 7.89
N PHE A 232 -12.76 3.96 7.74
CA PHE A 232 -12.42 4.81 6.60
C PHE A 232 -12.43 4.08 5.24
N GLU A 233 -12.31 2.76 5.23
CA GLU A 233 -12.41 1.92 4.03
C GLU A 233 -13.83 1.41 3.81
N ALA A 234 -14.56 1.15 4.91
CA ALA A 234 -15.91 0.61 4.90
C ALA A 234 -16.95 1.54 4.26
N VAL A 235 -16.72 2.85 4.34
CA VAL A 235 -17.59 3.89 3.76
C VAL A 235 -17.47 4.02 2.23
N ARG A 236 -16.46 3.39 1.63
CA ARG A 236 -16.15 3.50 0.20
C ARG A 236 -17.13 2.70 -0.64
N THR A 237 -17.21 3.00 -1.92
CA THR A 237 -18.12 2.28 -2.84
C THR A 237 -17.69 0.85 -3.16
N ARG A 238 -16.42 0.52 -2.91
CA ARG A 238 -15.81 -0.82 -3.03
C ARG A 238 -15.17 -1.25 -1.70
N PRO A 239 -15.96 -1.45 -0.64
CA PRO A 239 -15.42 -1.50 0.70
C PRO A 239 -14.71 -2.83 1.00
N PHE A 240 -14.98 -3.93 0.29
CA PHE A 240 -14.18 -5.16 0.44
C PHE A 240 -12.76 -4.93 -0.11
N HIS A 241 -12.66 -4.35 -1.30
CA HIS A 241 -11.39 -4.00 -1.93
C HIS A 241 -10.54 -3.08 -1.04
N TYR A 242 -11.12 -1.99 -0.53
CA TYR A 242 -10.36 -1.03 0.28
C TYR A 242 -9.90 -1.59 1.63
N ARG A 243 -10.66 -2.53 2.22
CA ARG A 243 -10.21 -3.27 3.41
C ARG A 243 -8.99 -4.14 3.11
N CYS A 244 -9.01 -4.88 2.01
CA CYS A 244 -7.84 -5.66 1.55
C CYS A 244 -6.66 -4.74 1.25
N PHE A 245 -6.92 -3.64 0.53
CA PHE A 245 -5.90 -2.69 0.11
C PHE A 245 -5.19 -2.01 1.30
N ASN A 246 -5.92 -1.63 2.34
CA ASN A 246 -5.32 -1.08 3.55
C ASN A 246 -4.61 -2.16 4.39
N LEU A 247 -5.17 -3.38 4.47
CA LEU A 247 -4.51 -4.54 5.09
C LEU A 247 -3.16 -4.84 4.44
N GLU A 248 -3.05 -4.74 3.11
CA GLU A 248 -1.78 -4.88 2.38
C GLU A 248 -0.71 -3.95 2.96
N ALA A 249 -1.02 -2.66 3.08
CA ALA A 249 -0.09 -1.65 3.56
C ALA A 249 0.24 -1.82 5.05
N MET A 250 -0.74 -2.17 5.89
CA MET A 250 -0.50 -2.48 7.31
C MET A 250 0.45 -3.67 7.48
N ILE A 251 0.23 -4.75 6.71
CA ILE A 251 1.06 -5.95 6.70
C ILE A 251 2.48 -5.61 6.24
N VAL A 252 2.63 -4.82 5.18
CA VAL A 252 3.94 -4.36 4.70
C VAL A 252 4.66 -3.57 5.79
N ASN A 253 4.00 -2.61 6.43
CA ASN A 253 4.58 -1.82 7.51
C ASN A 253 5.01 -2.70 8.70
N ALA A 254 4.21 -3.69 9.07
CA ALA A 254 4.55 -4.63 10.13
C ALA A 254 5.73 -5.55 9.76
N LYS A 255 5.83 -5.99 8.50
CA LYS A 255 6.97 -6.77 7.98
C LYS A 255 8.27 -5.97 7.99
N ILE A 256 8.23 -4.70 7.57
CA ILE A 256 9.40 -3.81 7.66
C ILE A 256 9.78 -3.62 9.13
N GLY A 257 8.80 -3.42 10.02
CA GLY A 257 9.02 -3.39 11.46
C GLY A 257 9.74 -4.63 11.97
N ASP A 258 9.30 -5.82 11.58
CA ASP A 258 9.91 -7.09 11.98
C ASP A 258 11.39 -7.18 11.55
N GLN A 259 11.70 -6.78 10.31
CA GLN A 259 13.06 -6.69 9.80
C GLN A 259 13.94 -5.72 10.62
N LEU A 260 13.34 -4.68 11.18
CA LEU A 260 14.00 -3.71 12.05
C LEU A 260 13.98 -4.10 13.55
N GLY A 261 13.50 -5.30 13.88
CA GLY A 261 13.40 -5.79 15.27
C GLY A 261 12.24 -5.19 16.07
N LEU A 262 11.26 -4.58 15.42
CA LEU A 262 10.06 -4.01 16.02
C LEU A 262 8.89 -4.98 15.90
N ASN A 263 8.27 -5.35 17.03
CA ASN A 263 7.02 -6.14 17.02
C ASN A 263 5.80 -5.23 16.80
N LEU A 264 5.63 -4.75 15.56
CA LEU A 264 4.50 -3.91 15.19
C LEU A 264 3.21 -4.72 14.96
N TRP A 265 3.33 -6.04 14.78
CA TRP A 265 2.18 -6.96 14.72
C TRP A 265 1.34 -6.94 16.00
N ALA A 266 1.98 -6.81 17.16
CA ALA A 266 1.29 -6.80 18.45
C ALA A 266 0.63 -5.45 18.80
N VAL A 267 0.86 -4.40 18.00
CA VAL A 267 0.30 -3.07 18.29
C VAL A 267 -1.22 -3.10 18.13
N LYS A 268 -1.90 -2.60 19.16
CA LYS A 268 -3.35 -2.48 19.20
C LYS A 268 -3.80 -1.09 18.78
N SER A 269 -4.93 -1.02 18.09
CA SER A 269 -5.65 0.24 17.88
C SER A 269 -6.18 0.77 19.22
N ARG A 270 -6.75 1.98 19.23
CA ARG A 270 -7.39 2.54 20.43
C ARG A 270 -8.54 1.67 20.96
N TYR A 271 -9.12 0.85 20.08
CA TYR A 271 -10.22 -0.07 20.39
C TYR A 271 -9.73 -1.51 20.63
N GLY A 272 -8.42 -1.71 20.80
CA GLY A 272 -7.84 -3.01 21.15
C GLY A 272 -7.63 -3.97 19.98
N ALA A 273 -7.97 -3.56 18.75
CA ALA A 273 -7.89 -4.41 17.56
C ALA A 273 -6.47 -4.46 16.98
N THR A 274 -6.10 -5.58 16.38
CA THR A 274 -4.82 -5.75 15.68
C THR A 274 -5.02 -5.96 14.18
N ILE A 275 -3.93 -6.02 13.42
CA ILE A 275 -3.96 -6.44 12.00
C ILE A 275 -4.65 -7.81 11.85
N GLN A 276 -4.45 -8.72 12.81
CA GLN A 276 -5.14 -10.01 12.81
C GLN A 276 -6.66 -9.85 12.98
N THR A 277 -7.11 -9.03 13.92
CA THR A 277 -8.53 -8.72 14.11
C THR A 277 -9.15 -8.18 12.83
N ALA A 278 -8.45 -7.28 12.13
CA ALA A 278 -8.92 -6.69 10.89
C ALA A 278 -9.05 -7.69 9.73
N LEU A 279 -8.09 -8.60 9.60
CA LEU A 279 -8.19 -9.69 8.64
C LEU A 279 -9.36 -10.62 8.99
N ASP A 280 -9.45 -11.04 10.25
CA ASP A 280 -10.49 -11.97 10.72
C ASP A 280 -11.90 -11.43 10.47
N TYR A 281 -12.08 -10.13 10.66
CA TYR A 281 -13.31 -9.44 10.31
C TYR A 281 -13.57 -9.49 8.79
N THR A 282 -12.57 -9.12 7.98
CA THR A 282 -12.71 -9.06 6.52
C THR A 282 -13.00 -10.44 5.90
N MET A 283 -12.42 -11.52 6.43
CA MET A 283 -12.69 -12.91 5.99
C MET A 283 -14.15 -13.34 6.18
N LYS A 284 -14.88 -12.74 7.13
CA LYS A 284 -16.29 -13.07 7.41
C LYS A 284 -17.27 -12.30 6.53
N LEU A 285 -16.81 -11.26 5.84
CA LEU A 285 -17.67 -10.43 5.00
C LEU A 285 -18.06 -11.13 3.70
N ASN A 286 -19.26 -10.83 3.22
CA ASN A 286 -19.67 -11.16 1.86
C ASN A 286 -19.12 -10.06 0.90
N PRO A 287 -18.21 -10.39 -0.03
CA PRO A 287 -17.62 -9.42 -0.96
C PRO A 287 -18.61 -8.88 -2.00
N LYS A 288 -19.83 -9.44 -2.08
CA LYS A 288 -20.86 -9.10 -3.08
C LYS A 288 -20.32 -9.29 -4.51
N PHE A 289 -20.10 -8.20 -5.23
CA PHE A 289 -19.59 -8.20 -6.60
C PHE A 289 -18.06 -8.02 -6.67
N GLU A 290 -17.40 -7.80 -5.53
CA GLU A 290 -15.96 -7.60 -5.45
C GLU A 290 -15.20 -8.94 -5.44
N ASP A 291 -13.92 -8.89 -5.82
CA ASP A 291 -13.09 -10.07 -5.95
C ASP A 291 -12.59 -10.57 -4.59
N VAL A 292 -13.11 -11.70 -4.15
CA VAL A 292 -12.72 -12.35 -2.88
C VAL A 292 -11.24 -12.74 -2.86
N THR A 293 -10.61 -12.93 -4.02
CA THR A 293 -9.22 -13.40 -4.09
C THR A 293 -8.21 -12.34 -3.65
N GLU A 294 -8.61 -11.06 -3.61
CA GLU A 294 -7.78 -9.95 -3.13
C GLU A 294 -7.31 -10.17 -1.69
N ILE A 295 -8.08 -10.86 -0.84
CA ILE A 295 -7.72 -11.10 0.56
C ILE A 295 -6.67 -12.22 0.75
N LEU A 296 -6.48 -13.11 -0.24
CA LEU A 296 -5.73 -14.36 -0.05
C LEU A 296 -4.25 -14.14 0.35
N PRO A 297 -3.50 -13.21 -0.28
CA PRO A 297 -2.14 -12.91 0.16
C PRO A 297 -2.09 -12.42 1.62
N HIS A 298 -3.11 -11.66 2.05
CA HIS A 298 -3.17 -11.13 3.41
C HIS A 298 -3.46 -12.23 4.43
N VAL A 299 -4.31 -13.21 4.06
CA VAL A 299 -4.55 -14.41 4.88
C VAL A 299 -3.28 -15.22 5.07
N ALA A 300 -2.50 -15.44 4.00
CA ALA A 300 -1.22 -16.14 4.10
C ALA A 300 -0.23 -15.38 5.00
N SER A 301 -0.08 -14.07 4.81
CA SER A 301 0.79 -13.21 5.62
C SER A 301 0.43 -13.22 7.11
N VAL A 302 -0.86 -13.11 7.45
CA VAL A 302 -1.32 -13.13 8.86
C VAL A 302 -1.20 -14.53 9.45
N ALA A 303 -1.47 -15.59 8.69
CA ALA A 303 -1.23 -16.96 9.15
C ALA A 303 0.25 -17.18 9.48
N ALA A 304 1.17 -16.65 8.67
CA ALA A 304 2.60 -16.70 8.95
C ALA A 304 2.99 -15.89 10.20
N ALA A 305 2.44 -14.68 10.38
CA ALA A 305 2.79 -13.78 11.49
C ALA A 305 2.16 -14.18 12.84
N TYR A 306 0.93 -14.68 12.85
CA TYR A 306 0.17 -14.98 14.07
C TYR A 306 -0.08 -16.47 14.31
N GLY A 307 0.23 -17.33 13.33
CA GLY A 307 -0.06 -18.76 13.39
C GLY A 307 -1.50 -19.09 12.99
N ASP A 308 -1.77 -20.38 12.82
CA ASP A 308 -3.11 -20.90 12.47
C ASP A 308 -3.51 -22.10 13.35
N PRO A 309 -3.62 -21.93 14.68
CA PRO A 309 -3.82 -23.05 15.62
C PRO A 309 -5.16 -23.77 15.42
N THR A 310 -6.18 -23.08 14.90
CA THR A 310 -7.51 -23.65 14.63
C THR A 310 -7.69 -24.08 13.17
N GLY A 311 -6.68 -23.87 12.32
CA GLY A 311 -6.75 -24.16 10.88
C GLY A 311 -7.70 -23.24 10.10
N LYS A 312 -8.16 -22.13 10.68
CA LYS A 312 -9.15 -21.23 10.06
C LYS A 312 -8.59 -20.54 8.81
N TYR A 313 -7.31 -20.17 8.81
CA TYR A 313 -6.70 -19.49 7.66
C TYR A 313 -6.46 -20.48 6.52
N ALA A 314 -5.89 -21.64 6.82
CA ALA A 314 -5.70 -22.71 5.85
C ALA A 314 -7.03 -23.20 5.25
N ALA A 315 -8.08 -23.32 6.05
CA ALA A 315 -9.41 -23.68 5.58
C ALA A 315 -10.00 -22.62 4.63
N PHE A 316 -9.88 -21.34 4.98
CA PHE A 316 -10.32 -20.25 4.12
C PHE A 316 -9.56 -20.22 2.79
N LEU A 317 -8.23 -20.28 2.83
CA LEU A 317 -7.38 -20.31 1.63
C LEU A 317 -7.75 -21.48 0.71
N LYS A 318 -7.85 -22.69 1.26
CA LYS A 318 -8.21 -23.91 0.51
C LYS A 318 -9.59 -23.80 -0.13
N LYS A 319 -10.57 -23.24 0.59
CA LYS A 319 -11.94 -23.06 0.11
C LYS A 319 -11.99 -22.09 -1.08
N THR A 320 -11.23 -21.00 -1.02
CA THR A 320 -11.26 -19.95 -2.05
C THR A 320 -10.34 -20.26 -3.23
N MET A 321 -9.19 -20.89 -2.99
CA MET A 321 -8.19 -21.24 -4.00
C MET A 321 -7.53 -22.57 -3.64
N GLY A 322 -8.02 -23.66 -4.25
CA GLY A 322 -7.58 -25.02 -3.90
C GLY A 322 -6.08 -25.29 -4.07
N ASP A 323 -5.41 -24.53 -4.95
CA ASP A 323 -3.96 -24.64 -5.22
C ASP A 323 -3.14 -23.50 -4.58
N TYR A 324 -3.65 -22.85 -3.52
CA TYR A 324 -3.00 -21.69 -2.89
C TYR A 324 -1.54 -21.94 -2.47
N GLN A 325 -1.21 -23.18 -2.09
CA GLN A 325 0.14 -23.56 -1.64
C GLN A 325 1.19 -23.47 -2.76
N ASN A 326 0.76 -23.46 -4.03
CA ASN A 326 1.63 -23.29 -5.19
C ASN A 326 1.74 -21.82 -5.63
N LYS A 327 1.10 -20.89 -4.93
CA LYS A 327 1.12 -19.47 -5.29
C LYS A 327 2.29 -18.75 -4.65
N ALA A 328 2.83 -17.77 -5.36
CA ALA A 328 3.96 -16.96 -4.90
C ALA A 328 3.71 -16.30 -3.53
N PHE A 329 2.48 -15.79 -3.29
CA PHE A 329 2.14 -15.17 -1.99
C PHE A 329 2.28 -16.14 -0.82
N TRP A 330 1.96 -17.42 -1.01
CA TRP A 330 2.11 -18.44 0.02
C TRP A 330 3.59 -18.74 0.28
N LEU A 331 4.38 -18.88 -0.80
CA LEU A 331 5.78 -19.29 -0.70
C LEU A 331 6.66 -18.24 -0.02
N TYR A 332 6.41 -16.94 -0.22
CA TYR A 332 7.19 -15.89 0.43
C TYR A 332 6.69 -15.52 1.83
N ASP A 333 5.51 -15.99 2.24
CA ASP A 333 4.97 -15.77 3.58
C ASP A 333 5.34 -16.93 4.51
N GLN A 334 6.51 -16.81 5.15
CA GLN A 334 7.04 -17.83 6.05
C GLN A 334 7.26 -17.25 7.45
N THR A 335 6.78 -17.94 8.49
CA THR A 335 6.95 -17.52 9.90
C THR A 335 8.41 -17.29 10.27
N SER A 336 9.34 -18.07 9.71
CA SER A 336 10.78 -17.93 9.94
C SER A 336 11.35 -16.59 9.46
N ALA A 337 10.70 -15.91 8.52
CA ALA A 337 11.08 -14.58 8.05
C ALA A 337 10.53 -13.45 8.94
N LEU A 338 9.67 -13.76 9.92
CA LEU A 338 8.99 -12.80 10.80
C LEU A 338 9.38 -13.05 12.26
N SER A 339 10.65 -12.83 12.57
CA SER A 339 11.30 -13.14 13.84
C SER A 339 10.72 -12.41 15.07
N SER A 340 10.08 -11.26 14.87
CA SER A 340 9.44 -10.44 15.90
C SER A 340 7.94 -10.68 16.03
N SER A 341 7.35 -11.48 15.13
CA SER A 341 5.91 -11.75 15.08
C SER A 341 5.42 -12.64 16.23
N PRO A 342 4.11 -12.58 16.56
CA PRO A 342 3.52 -13.41 17.62
C PRO A 342 3.77 -14.92 17.46
N ALA A 343 3.72 -15.45 16.25
CA ALA A 343 3.98 -16.87 16.00
C ALA A 343 5.44 -17.24 16.28
N ALA A 344 6.40 -16.40 15.85
CA ALA A 344 7.82 -16.62 16.11
C ALA A 344 8.16 -16.48 17.60
N GLN A 345 7.51 -15.56 18.32
CA GLN A 345 7.68 -15.39 19.76
C GLN A 345 7.07 -16.56 20.55
N SER A 346 5.91 -17.06 20.13
CA SER A 346 5.25 -18.21 20.78
C SER A 346 6.06 -19.49 20.64
N ALA A 347 6.71 -19.71 19.49
CA ALA A 347 7.65 -20.82 19.29
C ALA A 347 8.86 -20.75 20.24
N LYS A 348 9.32 -19.53 20.58
CA LYS A 348 10.39 -19.30 21.58
C LYS A 348 9.88 -19.39 23.03
N ALA A 349 8.60 -19.07 23.27
CA ALA A 349 7.97 -18.98 24.59
C ALA A 349 7.43 -20.32 25.13
N ASN A 350 7.52 -21.43 24.38
CA ASN A 350 7.30 -22.80 24.90
C ASN A 350 8.30 -23.22 26.03
N ALA A 351 8.99 -22.26 26.66
CA ALA A 351 9.74 -22.39 27.90
C ALA A 351 9.06 -21.73 29.14
N VAL A 352 8.09 -20.82 29.01
CA VAL A 352 7.31 -20.29 30.15
C VAL A 352 5.95 -19.77 29.66
N ALA A 353 4.86 -20.38 30.11
CA ALA A 353 3.50 -19.91 29.84
C ALA A 353 3.13 -18.75 30.78
N THR A 354 2.48 -17.71 30.24
CA THR A 354 1.78 -16.69 31.03
C THR A 354 0.35 -16.53 30.52
N PRO A 355 -0.66 -16.33 31.39
CA PRO A 355 -2.07 -16.35 31.00
C PRO A 355 -2.49 -15.08 30.25
N GLY A 356 -3.48 -15.23 29.37
CA GLY A 356 -4.06 -14.15 28.56
C GLY A 356 -4.69 -13.04 29.40
N VAL A 357 -4.43 -11.79 29.00
CA VAL A 357 -5.06 -10.60 29.55
C VAL A 357 -6.40 -10.40 28.84
N GLY A 358 -7.48 -10.32 29.63
CA GLY A 358 -8.83 -10.08 29.15
C GLY A 358 -8.96 -8.81 28.31
N VAL A 359 -9.85 -8.87 27.31
CA VAL A 359 -10.25 -7.72 26.51
C VAL A 359 -11.02 -6.74 27.43
N PRO A 360 -10.61 -5.47 27.54
CA PRO A 360 -11.36 -4.49 28.32
C PRO A 360 -12.78 -4.32 27.78
N ASP A 361 -13.71 -3.96 28.67
CA ASP A 361 -15.06 -3.50 28.32
C ASP A 361 -15.02 -2.47 27.18
N SER A 362 -16.07 -2.44 26.35
CA SER A 362 -16.14 -1.66 25.12
C SER A 362 -15.68 -0.21 25.31
N VAL A 363 -14.54 0.15 24.70
CA VAL A 363 -14.07 1.54 24.65
C VAL A 363 -15.16 2.38 23.97
N PRO A 364 -15.76 3.38 24.65
CA PRO A 364 -16.81 4.18 24.05
C PRO A 364 -16.33 4.86 22.77
N PHE A 365 -17.23 4.98 21.79
CA PHE A 365 -16.91 5.66 20.56
C PHE A 365 -16.45 7.10 20.82
N GLN A 366 -15.36 7.47 20.19
CA GLN A 366 -14.89 8.83 20.06
C GLN A 366 -14.50 9.07 18.60
N CYS A 367 -14.79 10.27 18.10
CA CYS A 367 -14.34 10.64 16.77
C CYS A 367 -12.82 10.40 16.64
N PRO A 368 -12.37 9.89 15.49
CA PRO A 368 -10.94 9.81 15.18
C PRO A 368 -10.25 11.16 15.39
N ALA A 369 -9.02 11.14 15.89
CA ALA A 369 -8.29 12.35 16.30
C ALA A 369 -8.19 13.38 15.16
N ILE A 370 -8.18 12.92 13.91
CA ILE A 370 -8.13 13.76 12.71
C ILE A 370 -9.33 14.71 12.56
N PHE A 371 -10.49 14.41 13.17
CA PHE A 371 -11.67 15.30 13.16
C PHE A 371 -11.58 16.42 14.21
N GLY A 372 -10.55 16.43 15.08
CA GLY A 372 -10.46 17.39 16.19
C GLY A 372 -10.53 18.87 15.78
N THR A 373 -10.17 19.20 14.54
CA THR A 373 -10.24 20.56 13.99
C THR A 373 -10.98 20.66 12.66
N LEU A 374 -11.57 19.56 12.18
CA LEU A 374 -12.13 19.46 10.83
C LEU A 374 -13.46 18.71 10.85
N ASP A 375 -14.52 19.31 10.31
CA ASP A 375 -15.87 18.69 10.28
C ASP A 375 -15.95 17.50 9.31
N ARG A 376 -15.11 17.53 8.26
CA ARG A 376 -14.99 16.46 7.28
C ARG A 376 -13.54 16.28 6.84
N ILE A 377 -13.17 15.05 6.53
CA ILE A 377 -11.82 14.68 6.08
C ILE A 377 -11.91 14.08 4.68
N GLN A 378 -10.99 14.53 3.82
CA GLN A 378 -10.81 13.94 2.51
C GLN A 378 -10.08 12.60 2.63
N ILE A 379 -10.64 11.52 2.08
CA ILE A 379 -10.05 10.17 2.12
C ILE A 379 -9.67 9.63 0.74
N ASP A 380 -10.06 10.33 -0.33
CA ASP A 380 -9.59 10.17 -1.71
C ASP A 380 -9.77 11.51 -2.43
N ASP A 381 -9.23 11.69 -3.64
CA ASP A 381 -9.37 12.96 -4.35
C ASP A 381 -10.86 13.29 -4.62
N ASP A 382 -11.28 14.46 -4.13
CA ASP A 382 -12.66 14.91 -4.03
C ASP A 382 -13.68 13.94 -3.33
N VAL A 383 -13.22 13.03 -2.47
CA VAL A 383 -14.05 12.17 -1.61
C VAL A 383 -13.85 12.50 -0.14
N TYR A 384 -14.94 12.85 0.57
CA TYR A 384 -14.91 13.31 1.95
C TYR A 384 -15.84 12.48 2.83
N VAL A 385 -15.50 12.39 4.12
CA VAL A 385 -16.31 11.75 5.15
C VAL A 385 -16.33 12.57 6.43
N THR A 386 -17.40 12.43 7.19
CA THR A 386 -17.63 13.04 8.51
C THR A 386 -17.48 12.00 9.61
N CYS A 387 -17.27 12.44 10.86
CA CYS A 387 -17.22 11.52 11.99
C CYS A 387 -18.53 10.72 12.15
N GLU A 388 -19.69 11.36 11.93
CA GLU A 388 -21.01 10.71 12.03
C GLU A 388 -21.21 9.60 10.98
N GLU A 389 -20.68 9.77 9.77
CA GLU A 389 -20.71 8.71 8.74
C GLU A 389 -19.84 7.51 9.13
N LEU A 390 -18.77 7.72 9.91
CA LEU A 390 -17.89 6.63 10.37
C LEU A 390 -18.40 5.94 11.62
N LYS A 391 -19.15 6.64 12.48
CA LYS A 391 -19.59 6.17 13.80
C LYS A 391 -20.22 4.76 13.78
N PRO A 392 -21.16 4.42 12.87
CA PRO A 392 -21.76 3.08 12.85
C PRO A 392 -20.76 1.94 12.67
N PHE A 393 -19.62 2.19 12.02
CA PHE A 393 -18.57 1.19 11.79
C PHE A 393 -17.70 0.96 13.02
N TYR A 394 -17.56 1.96 13.90
CA TYR A 394 -16.87 1.81 15.18
C TYR A 394 -17.74 1.11 16.23
N GLU A 395 -19.06 1.26 16.14
CA GLU A 395 -20.02 0.72 17.10
C GLU A 395 -20.51 -0.70 16.74
N ILE A 396 -19.91 -1.35 15.74
CA ILE A 396 -20.21 -2.76 15.41
C ILE A 396 -19.90 -3.63 16.63
N ALA A 397 -20.94 -4.30 17.14
CA ALA A 397 -20.82 -5.19 18.28
C ALA A 397 -19.79 -6.31 18.02
N VAL A 398 -18.86 -6.48 18.94
CA VAL A 398 -17.96 -7.62 18.97
C VAL A 398 -18.75 -8.77 19.60
N PRO A 399 -19.00 -9.89 18.89
CA PRO A 399 -19.61 -11.05 19.52
C PRO A 399 -18.75 -11.48 20.71
N GLN A 400 -19.33 -11.54 21.90
CA GLN A 400 -18.69 -12.20 23.03
C GLN A 400 -18.66 -13.68 22.69
N ASP A 401 -17.45 -14.18 22.44
CA ASP A 401 -17.10 -15.58 22.17
C ASP A 401 -17.48 -16.14 20.79
N ALA A 402 -16.44 -16.60 20.08
CA ALA A 402 -16.48 -17.74 19.17
C ALA A 402 -15.15 -18.49 19.24
#